data_AF-A0A7X7YY52-F1
#
_entry.id   AF-A0A7X7YY52-F1
#
_cell.length_a   1.000
_cell.length_b   1.000
_cell.length_c   1.000
_cell.angle_alpha   90.00
_cell.angle_beta   90.00
_cell.angle_gamma   90.00
#
_symmetry.space_group_name_H-M   'P 1'
#
loop_
_entity.id
_entity.type
_entity.pdbx_description
1 polymer ?
#
loop_
_entity_poly.entity_id
_entity_poly.type
_entity_poly.pdbx_seq_one_letter_code
_entity_poly.pdbx_strand_id
1 'polypeptide(L)'
;MTIRLDMCKAVTKAREALGDSAEAVKGFLSRRLACDGGFQGRDGRSDLYYTVFGIEASVALGLELPRELAAAYLDGFGAGESLDLVHLASLIRCRANLGKAMDAESATQRLMAWRSGDGGFNLIPGQACGSAYGSFLALGAWQDLGVECPDAAAVAQSIASLQRWGGGYANEAAMTAAATPATAAAICTLHYLKRPIPESAVQWLIARAHPLGGFTAIPLAGDLGASDLLSTATALHALSLVGVRMEDARDRHLDYLDSLWNAEGGFRGHWADDVVDCEYTYYGLLALGTLTQ
;
A
#
# COMPACT_ATOMS: atom_id res chain seq x y z
N MET A 1 16.56 -1.29 -4.06
CA MET A 1 15.44 -1.70 -3.20
C MET A 1 14.16 -1.48 -3.98
N THR A 2 13.14 -2.33 -3.81
CA THR A 2 11.83 -2.23 -4.48
C THR A 2 10.76 -1.78 -3.48
N ILE A 3 9.61 -1.33 -3.97
CA ILE A 3 8.45 -0.95 -3.15
C ILE A 3 8.13 -2.07 -2.13
N ARG A 4 8.03 -3.30 -2.62
CA ARG A 4 7.74 -4.48 -1.78
C ARG A 4 8.73 -4.66 -0.66
N LEU A 5 10.03 -4.63 -0.98
CA LEU A 5 11.07 -4.94 0.00
C LEU A 5 11.17 -3.85 1.08
N ASP A 6 10.98 -2.58 0.74
CA ASP A 6 10.97 -1.50 1.74
C ASP A 6 9.72 -1.54 2.62
N MET A 7 8.54 -1.82 2.04
CA MET A 7 7.31 -2.00 2.84
C MET A 7 7.45 -3.19 3.79
N CYS A 8 7.90 -4.36 3.31
CA CYS A 8 8.17 -5.53 4.16
C CYS A 8 9.19 -5.23 5.26
N LYS A 9 10.26 -4.48 4.95
CA LYS A 9 11.26 -4.06 5.94
C LYS A 9 10.63 -3.17 7.02
N ALA A 10 9.78 -2.22 6.64
CA ALA A 10 9.07 -1.38 7.59
C ALA A 10 8.14 -2.22 8.47
N VAL A 11 7.28 -3.05 7.89
CA VAL A 11 6.34 -3.93 8.63
C VAL A 11 7.07 -4.89 9.57
N THR A 12 8.23 -5.42 9.18
CA THR A 12 9.03 -6.32 10.05
C THR A 12 9.46 -5.63 11.34
N LYS A 13 9.76 -4.33 11.31
CA LYS A 13 10.11 -3.55 12.51
C LYS A 13 8.92 -3.36 13.46
N ALA A 14 7.69 -3.48 12.98
CA ALA A 14 6.50 -3.37 13.83
C ALA A 14 6.47 -4.45 14.93
N ARG A 15 7.12 -5.59 14.71
CA ARG A 15 7.24 -6.67 15.70
C ARG A 15 7.87 -6.18 17.01
N GLU A 16 8.85 -5.29 16.93
CA GLU A 16 9.52 -4.74 18.11
C GLU A 16 8.57 -3.79 18.88
N ALA A 17 7.82 -2.97 18.15
CA ALA A 17 6.85 -2.04 18.74
C ALA A 17 5.63 -2.76 19.35
N LEU A 18 5.21 -3.89 18.80
CA LEU A 18 4.06 -4.64 19.29
C LEU A 18 4.30 -5.36 20.62
N GLY A 19 5.54 -5.72 20.94
CA GLY A 19 5.85 -6.52 22.14
C GLY A 19 4.96 -7.76 22.25
N ASP A 20 4.26 -7.90 23.39
CA ASP A 20 3.37 -9.03 23.67
C ASP A 20 2.16 -9.11 22.73
N SER A 21 1.74 -8.00 22.13
CA SER A 21 0.61 -7.95 21.17
C SER A 21 0.92 -8.64 19.84
N ALA A 22 2.19 -8.97 19.55
CA ALA A 22 2.57 -9.64 18.32
C ALA A 22 1.89 -11.03 18.17
N GLU A 23 1.70 -11.76 19.28
CA GLU A 23 1.03 -13.06 19.25
C GLU A 23 -0.48 -12.93 18.98
N ALA A 24 -1.12 -11.84 19.44
CA ALA A 24 -2.49 -11.55 19.09
C ALA A 24 -2.65 -11.32 17.57
N VAL A 25 -1.72 -10.58 16.95
CA VAL A 25 -1.73 -10.35 15.50
C VAL A 25 -1.50 -11.64 14.71
N LYS A 26 -0.57 -12.49 15.14
CA LYS A 26 -0.39 -13.82 14.53
C LYS A 26 -1.66 -14.66 14.62
N GLY A 27 -2.28 -14.71 15.80
CA GLY A 27 -3.54 -15.42 16.01
C GLY A 27 -4.66 -14.90 15.12
N PHE A 28 -4.76 -13.58 14.94
CA PHE A 28 -5.69 -12.96 14.01
C PHE A 28 -5.43 -13.40 12.56
N LEU A 29 -4.19 -13.29 12.08
CA LEU A 29 -3.80 -13.69 10.73
C LEU A 29 -4.09 -15.18 10.47
N SER A 30 -3.79 -16.05 11.43
CA SER A 30 -4.13 -17.48 11.33
C SER A 30 -5.62 -17.74 11.18
N ARG A 31 -6.49 -16.95 11.84
CA ARG A 31 -7.95 -17.07 11.68
C ARG A 31 -8.46 -16.53 10.34
N ARG A 32 -7.73 -15.58 9.74
CA ARG A 32 -8.06 -15.00 8.43
C ARG A 32 -7.55 -15.81 7.26
N LEU A 33 -6.60 -16.71 7.47
CA LEU A 33 -6.18 -17.68 6.46
C LEU A 33 -7.28 -18.74 6.27
N ALA A 34 -7.86 -18.79 5.08
CA ALA A 34 -8.89 -19.75 4.73
C ALA A 34 -8.30 -21.11 4.36
N CYS A 35 -9.16 -22.13 4.33
CA CYS A 35 -8.77 -23.51 4.01
C CYS A 35 -8.37 -23.73 2.54
N ASP A 36 -8.63 -22.79 1.65
CA ASP A 36 -8.18 -22.82 0.26
C ASP A 36 -6.78 -22.22 0.07
N GLY A 37 -6.24 -21.51 1.08
CA GLY A 37 -4.92 -20.88 1.06
C GLY A 37 -4.92 -19.36 0.86
N GLY A 38 -6.07 -18.76 0.55
CA GLY A 38 -6.22 -17.31 0.50
C GLY A 38 -6.49 -16.70 1.87
N PHE A 39 -6.29 -15.39 2.01
CA PHE A 39 -6.77 -14.65 3.18
C PHE A 39 -8.14 -14.04 2.92
N GLN A 40 -8.98 -14.07 3.95
CA GLN A 40 -10.33 -13.56 3.88
C GLN A 40 -10.38 -12.04 3.72
N GLY A 41 -11.24 -11.58 2.81
CA GLY A 41 -11.73 -10.20 2.77
C GLY A 41 -12.83 -9.94 3.80
N ARG A 42 -13.44 -8.75 3.73
CA ARG A 42 -14.52 -8.35 4.66
C ARG A 42 -15.79 -9.18 4.53
N ASP A 43 -16.02 -9.83 3.39
CA ASP A 43 -17.15 -10.73 3.17
C ASP A 43 -16.90 -12.16 3.70
N GLY A 44 -15.73 -12.41 4.29
CA GLY A 44 -15.33 -13.71 4.84
C GLY A 44 -14.85 -14.72 3.79
N ARG A 45 -14.80 -14.36 2.51
CA ARG A 45 -14.28 -15.22 1.44
C ARG A 45 -12.83 -14.87 1.15
N SER A 46 -12.08 -15.84 0.65
CA SER A 46 -10.70 -15.62 0.20
C SER A 46 -10.66 -14.59 -0.92
N ASP A 47 -9.86 -13.56 -0.71
CA ASP A 47 -9.70 -12.44 -1.64
C ASP A 47 -8.22 -12.25 -1.96
N LEU A 48 -7.91 -12.11 -3.25
CA LEU A 48 -6.53 -12.06 -3.73
C LEU A 48 -5.81 -10.77 -3.30
N TYR A 49 -6.53 -9.65 -3.22
CA TYR A 49 -5.99 -8.38 -2.71
C TYR A 49 -5.68 -8.50 -1.21
N TYR A 50 -6.59 -9.07 -0.42
CA TYR A 50 -6.36 -9.31 1.02
C TYR A 50 -5.25 -10.34 1.29
N THR A 51 -5.05 -11.28 0.37
CA THR A 51 -3.98 -12.31 0.44
C THR A 51 -2.59 -11.70 0.42
N VAL A 52 -2.38 -10.57 -0.26
CA VAL A 52 -1.09 -9.83 -0.23
C VAL A 52 -0.75 -9.44 1.20
N PHE A 53 -1.67 -8.74 1.86
CA PHE A 53 -1.47 -8.24 3.22
C PHE A 53 -1.30 -9.36 4.23
N GLY A 54 -2.11 -10.42 4.11
CA GLY A 54 -2.02 -11.59 4.95
C GLY A 54 -0.66 -12.30 4.85
N ILE A 55 -0.16 -12.52 3.63
CA ILE A 55 1.15 -13.14 3.41
C ILE A 55 2.26 -12.26 3.98
N GLU A 56 2.29 -10.97 3.64
CA GLU A 56 3.39 -10.08 4.05
C GLU A 56 3.41 -9.85 5.56
N ALA A 57 2.25 -9.62 6.19
CA ALA A 57 2.16 -9.48 7.65
C ALA A 57 2.60 -10.77 8.36
N SER A 58 2.18 -11.94 7.85
CA SER A 58 2.57 -13.23 8.41
C SER A 58 4.08 -13.44 8.32
N VAL A 59 4.68 -13.18 7.17
CA VAL A 59 6.14 -13.28 6.97
C VAL A 59 6.89 -12.30 7.89
N ALA A 60 6.44 -11.05 7.98
CA ALA A 60 7.06 -10.02 8.82
C ALA A 60 7.04 -10.38 10.31
N LEU A 61 5.96 -11.02 10.78
CA LEU A 61 5.82 -11.46 12.18
C LEU A 61 6.44 -12.84 12.45
N GLY A 62 6.92 -13.54 11.41
CA GLY A 62 7.47 -14.90 11.53
C GLY A 62 6.40 -15.97 11.79
N LEU A 63 5.18 -15.76 11.31
CA LEU A 63 4.13 -16.77 11.28
C LEU A 63 4.41 -17.76 10.14
N GLU A 64 4.40 -19.05 10.44
CA GLU A 64 4.55 -20.09 9.41
C GLU A 64 3.29 -20.15 8.53
N LEU A 65 3.49 -19.93 7.23
CA LEU A 65 2.43 -20.02 6.23
C LEU A 65 2.42 -21.41 5.57
N PRO A 66 1.26 -22.02 5.30
CA PRO A 66 1.16 -23.20 4.46
C PRO A 66 1.40 -22.82 3.00
N ARG A 67 2.68 -22.72 2.61
CA ARG A 67 3.12 -22.18 1.32
C ARG A 67 2.55 -22.94 0.13
N GLU A 68 2.39 -24.26 0.24
CA GLU A 68 1.84 -25.12 -0.80
C GLU A 68 0.36 -24.81 -1.04
N LEU A 69 -0.40 -24.59 0.03
CA LEU A 69 -1.82 -24.27 -0.04
C LEU A 69 -2.04 -22.85 -0.59
N ALA A 70 -1.29 -21.87 -0.07
CA ALA A 70 -1.32 -20.51 -0.60
C ALA A 70 -0.93 -20.48 -2.09
N ALA A 71 0.04 -21.29 -2.51
CA ALA A 71 0.36 -21.39 -3.91
C ALA A 71 -0.73 -22.05 -4.75
N ALA A 72 -1.39 -23.10 -4.25
CA ALA A 72 -2.51 -23.74 -4.94
C ALA A 72 -3.68 -22.76 -5.16
N TYR A 73 -3.98 -21.91 -4.16
CA TYR A 73 -4.93 -20.81 -4.31
C TYR A 73 -4.53 -19.88 -5.46
N LEU A 74 -3.28 -19.44 -5.51
CA LEU A 74 -2.77 -18.53 -6.56
C LEU A 74 -2.72 -19.18 -7.95
N ASP A 75 -2.56 -20.50 -8.03
CA ASP A 75 -2.60 -21.24 -9.29
C ASP A 75 -4.01 -21.26 -9.90
N GLY A 76 -5.05 -21.11 -9.08
CA GLY A 76 -6.44 -20.94 -9.55
C GLY A 76 -6.69 -19.69 -10.39
N PHE A 77 -5.82 -18.68 -10.30
CA PHE A 77 -5.90 -17.45 -11.10
C PHE A 77 -5.12 -17.52 -12.42
N GLY A 78 -4.47 -18.65 -12.70
CA GLY A 78 -3.66 -18.82 -13.91
C GLY A 78 -2.56 -17.75 -14.04
N ALA A 79 -2.51 -17.09 -15.19
CA ALA A 79 -1.61 -15.96 -15.42
C ALA A 79 -2.33 -14.60 -15.30
N GLY A 80 -3.53 -14.55 -14.71
CA GLY A 80 -4.27 -13.33 -14.44
C GLY A 80 -5.04 -12.76 -15.64
N GLU A 81 -5.46 -13.61 -16.59
CA GLU A 81 -6.18 -13.24 -17.82
C GLU A 81 -7.41 -12.36 -17.59
N SER A 82 -8.17 -12.64 -16.54
CA SER A 82 -9.45 -12.00 -16.21
C SER A 82 -9.35 -10.98 -15.07
N LEU A 83 -8.13 -10.73 -14.58
CA LEU A 83 -7.92 -9.85 -13.43
C LEU A 83 -7.84 -8.39 -13.86
N ASP A 84 -8.43 -7.52 -13.04
CA ASP A 84 -8.15 -6.08 -13.14
C ASP A 84 -6.70 -5.77 -12.70
N LEU A 85 -6.27 -4.51 -12.84
CA LEU A 85 -4.92 -4.10 -12.47
C LEU A 85 -4.59 -4.37 -10.99
N VAL A 86 -5.54 -4.16 -10.07
CA VAL A 86 -5.33 -4.34 -8.62
C VAL A 86 -5.07 -5.82 -8.32
N HIS A 87 -5.91 -6.69 -8.86
CA HIS A 87 -5.81 -8.13 -8.64
C HIS A 87 -4.63 -8.74 -9.39
N LEU A 88 -4.29 -8.26 -10.59
CA LEU A 88 -3.10 -8.69 -11.32
C LEU A 88 -1.82 -8.33 -10.57
N ALA A 89 -1.71 -7.08 -10.10
CA ALA A 89 -0.58 -6.65 -9.26
C ALA A 89 -0.51 -7.48 -7.96
N SER A 90 -1.66 -7.81 -7.36
CA SER A 90 -1.75 -8.66 -6.17
C SER A 90 -1.28 -10.10 -6.43
N LEU A 91 -1.65 -10.71 -7.57
CA LEU A 91 -1.16 -12.03 -7.97
C LEU A 91 0.37 -12.07 -8.10
N ILE A 92 0.92 -11.08 -8.81
CA ILE A 92 2.36 -10.92 -9.01
C ILE A 92 3.06 -10.76 -7.66
N ARG A 93 2.53 -9.88 -6.81
CA ARG A 93 3.05 -9.60 -5.46
C ARG A 93 3.06 -10.84 -4.58
N CYS A 94 1.94 -11.58 -4.51
CA CYS A 94 1.83 -12.81 -3.75
C CYS A 94 2.83 -13.87 -4.22
N ARG A 95 2.95 -14.10 -5.52
CA ARG A 95 3.91 -15.07 -6.09
C ARG A 95 5.36 -14.66 -5.78
N ALA A 96 5.70 -13.38 -5.90
CA ALA A 96 7.01 -12.86 -5.51
C ALA A 96 7.31 -13.08 -4.01
N ASN A 97 6.33 -12.88 -3.12
CA ASN A 97 6.48 -13.15 -1.68
C ASN A 97 6.65 -14.63 -1.35
N LEU A 98 6.05 -15.52 -2.13
CA LEU A 98 6.25 -16.96 -1.99
C LEU A 98 7.52 -17.48 -2.68
N GLY A 99 8.27 -16.61 -3.37
CA GLY A 99 9.46 -17.00 -4.15
C GLY A 99 9.13 -17.83 -5.39
N LYS A 100 7.89 -17.73 -5.89
CA LYS A 100 7.45 -18.41 -7.11
C LYS A 100 7.53 -17.44 -8.28
N ALA A 101 8.32 -17.78 -9.29
CA ALA A 101 8.40 -16.99 -10.51
C ALA A 101 7.08 -17.02 -11.29
N MET A 102 6.70 -15.89 -11.87
CA MET A 102 5.74 -15.81 -12.97
C MET A 102 6.49 -15.72 -14.28
N ASP A 103 5.84 -16.11 -15.37
CA ASP A 103 6.32 -15.75 -16.70
C ASP A 103 6.27 -14.23 -16.86
N ALA A 104 7.44 -13.60 -16.86
CA ALA A 104 7.57 -12.16 -16.94
C ALA A 104 7.00 -11.64 -18.26
N GLU A 105 7.19 -12.33 -19.39
CA GLU A 105 6.72 -11.87 -20.69
C GLU A 105 5.19 -11.74 -20.72
N SER A 106 4.46 -12.82 -20.40
CA SER A 106 2.99 -12.80 -20.34
C SER A 106 2.47 -11.79 -19.31
N ALA A 107 3.03 -11.77 -18.10
CA ALA A 107 2.62 -10.82 -17.07
C ALA A 107 2.87 -9.37 -17.53
N THR A 108 3.97 -9.13 -18.25
CA THR A 108 4.26 -7.80 -18.78
C THR A 108 3.28 -7.35 -19.85
N GLN A 109 2.95 -8.24 -20.78
CA GLN A 109 1.97 -7.95 -21.80
C GLN A 109 0.60 -7.59 -21.19
N ARG A 110 0.23 -8.24 -20.08
CA ARG A 110 -1.01 -7.94 -19.35
C ARG A 110 -0.99 -6.60 -18.66
N LEU A 111 0.09 -6.27 -17.95
CA LEU A 111 0.24 -4.97 -17.31
C LEU A 111 0.16 -3.82 -18.33
N MET A 112 0.69 -4.02 -19.54
CA MET A 112 0.61 -3.03 -20.62
C MET A 112 -0.82 -2.74 -21.11
N ALA A 113 -1.78 -3.64 -20.89
CA ALA A 113 -3.19 -3.37 -21.21
C ALA A 113 -3.81 -2.25 -20.35
N TRP A 114 -3.17 -1.92 -19.23
CA TRP A 114 -3.59 -0.87 -18.30
C TRP A 114 -2.82 0.44 -18.48
N ARG A 115 -1.95 0.51 -19.49
CA ARG A 115 -1.18 1.71 -19.81
C ARG A 115 -2.10 2.76 -20.45
N SER A 116 -2.00 3.99 -19.95
CA SER A 116 -2.76 5.15 -20.44
C SER A 116 -2.04 5.86 -21.60
N GLY A 117 -2.76 6.74 -22.29
CA GLY A 117 -2.24 7.49 -23.44
C GLY A 117 -1.02 8.38 -23.14
N ASP A 118 -0.91 8.89 -21.91
CA ASP A 118 0.22 9.68 -21.41
C ASP A 118 1.40 8.84 -20.89
N GLY A 119 1.30 7.51 -20.98
CA GLY A 119 2.33 6.56 -20.54
C GLY A 119 2.29 6.19 -19.05
N GLY A 120 1.37 6.76 -18.26
CA GLY A 120 1.07 6.27 -16.91
C GLY A 120 0.23 4.99 -16.95
N PHE A 121 -0.24 4.54 -15.78
CA PHE A 121 -1.16 3.40 -15.67
C PHE A 121 -2.43 3.81 -14.92
N ASN A 122 -3.56 3.22 -15.30
CA ASN A 122 -4.87 3.53 -14.72
C ASN A 122 -5.65 2.23 -14.42
N LEU A 123 -6.54 2.28 -13.44
CA LEU A 123 -7.43 1.17 -13.12
C LEU A 123 -8.53 0.97 -14.17
N ILE A 124 -8.76 1.96 -15.02
CA ILE A 124 -9.72 1.89 -16.14
C ILE A 124 -8.91 1.77 -17.44
N PRO A 125 -9.13 0.71 -18.25
CA PRO A 125 -8.41 0.55 -19.52
C PRO A 125 -8.71 1.69 -20.50
N GLY A 126 -7.71 2.04 -21.33
CA GLY A 126 -7.89 2.99 -22.44
C GLY A 126 -8.04 4.46 -22.02
N GLN A 127 -7.77 4.82 -20.76
CA GLN A 127 -7.78 6.22 -20.33
C GLN A 127 -6.66 7.03 -20.99
N ALA A 128 -6.94 8.31 -21.25
CA ALA A 128 -5.95 9.24 -21.79
C ALA A 128 -4.83 9.54 -20.77
N CYS A 129 -5.17 9.60 -19.49
CA CYS A 129 -4.23 9.89 -18.41
C CYS A 129 -4.13 8.75 -17.39
N GLY A 130 -2.92 8.52 -16.90
CA GLY A 130 -2.66 7.63 -15.77
C GLY A 130 -3.26 8.14 -14.46
N SER A 131 -3.34 7.26 -13.46
CA SER A 131 -3.67 7.61 -12.08
C SER A 131 -2.46 7.42 -11.16
N ALA A 132 -2.46 8.12 -10.02
CA ALA A 132 -1.38 8.02 -9.05
C ALA A 132 -1.30 6.60 -8.48
N TYR A 133 -2.45 6.03 -8.08
CA TYR A 133 -2.53 4.68 -7.55
C TYR A 133 -2.24 3.60 -8.60
N GLY A 134 -2.78 3.73 -9.82
CA GLY A 134 -2.53 2.77 -10.90
C GLY A 134 -1.06 2.69 -11.29
N SER A 135 -0.38 3.84 -11.36
CA SER A 135 1.06 3.91 -11.65
C SER A 135 1.92 3.32 -10.53
N PHE A 136 1.54 3.55 -9.26
CA PHE A 136 2.20 2.92 -8.11
C PHE A 136 2.08 1.40 -8.14
N LEU A 137 0.88 0.86 -8.37
CA LEU A 137 0.65 -0.58 -8.48
C LEU A 137 1.43 -1.21 -9.62
N ALA A 138 1.36 -0.61 -10.82
CA ALA A 138 2.05 -1.13 -12.00
C ALA A 138 3.58 -1.12 -11.82
N LEU A 139 4.14 -0.04 -11.25
CA LEU A 139 5.57 0.02 -10.93
C LEU A 139 5.99 -1.07 -9.93
N GLY A 140 5.18 -1.28 -8.89
CA GLY A 140 5.41 -2.36 -7.92
C GLY A 140 5.42 -3.73 -8.60
N ALA A 141 4.42 -4.01 -9.43
CA ALA A 141 4.32 -5.26 -10.17
C ALA A 141 5.53 -5.48 -11.10
N TRP A 142 6.04 -4.44 -11.77
CA TRP A 142 7.27 -4.54 -12.56
C TRP A 142 8.48 -4.94 -11.74
N GLN A 143 8.66 -4.28 -10.61
CA GLN A 143 9.76 -4.58 -9.72
C GLN A 143 9.70 -6.01 -9.18
N ASP A 144 8.50 -6.53 -8.92
CA ASP A 144 8.29 -7.89 -8.42
C ASP A 144 8.52 -8.98 -9.47
N LEU A 145 8.30 -8.66 -10.74
CA LEU A 145 8.69 -9.49 -11.89
C LEU A 145 10.20 -9.43 -12.19
N GLY A 146 10.94 -8.52 -11.55
CA GLY A 146 12.38 -8.34 -11.78
C GLY A 146 12.70 -7.71 -13.13
N VAL A 147 11.76 -6.97 -13.73
CA VAL A 147 11.92 -6.31 -15.03
C VAL A 147 11.83 -4.80 -14.88
N GLU A 148 12.46 -4.06 -15.80
CA GLU A 148 12.39 -2.60 -15.80
C GLU A 148 11.03 -2.11 -16.30
N CYS A 149 10.48 -1.10 -15.63
CA CYS A 149 9.23 -0.47 -16.05
C CYS A 149 9.42 0.25 -17.40
N PRO A 150 8.56 0.00 -18.40
CA PRO A 150 8.69 0.59 -19.72
C PRO A 150 8.44 2.10 -19.69
N ASP A 151 9.37 2.84 -20.29
CA ASP A 151 9.34 4.30 -20.39
C ASP A 151 8.99 4.98 -19.06
N ALA A 152 9.89 4.75 -18.09
CA ALA A 152 9.89 5.39 -16.78
C ALA A 152 9.81 6.93 -16.83
N ALA A 153 10.23 7.55 -17.95
CA ALA A 153 10.11 8.99 -18.13
C ALA A 153 8.65 9.41 -18.34
N ALA A 154 7.90 8.70 -19.19
CA ALA A 154 6.48 8.97 -19.39
C ALA A 154 5.66 8.70 -18.13
N VAL A 155 5.94 7.63 -17.37
CA VAL A 155 5.27 7.37 -16.07
C VAL A 155 5.49 8.55 -15.11
N ALA A 156 6.71 9.07 -15.02
CA ALA A 156 7.01 10.22 -14.16
C ALA A 156 6.31 11.52 -14.62
N GLN A 157 6.21 11.74 -15.94
CA GLN A 157 5.47 12.88 -16.50
C GLN A 157 3.97 12.76 -16.25
N SER A 158 3.40 11.55 -16.39
CA SER A 158 2.01 11.26 -16.04
C SER A 158 1.75 11.60 -14.57
N ILE A 159 2.59 11.13 -13.64
CA ILE A 159 2.50 11.50 -12.22
C ILE A 159 2.58 13.02 -12.05
N ALA A 160 3.54 13.69 -12.68
CA ALA A 160 3.69 15.14 -12.56
C ALA A 160 2.42 15.91 -12.97
N SER A 161 1.70 15.43 -13.98
CA SER A 161 0.43 16.04 -14.44
C SER A 161 -0.72 15.97 -13.40
N LEU A 162 -0.60 15.07 -12.42
CA LEU A 162 -1.60 14.89 -11.37
C LEU A 162 -1.42 15.85 -10.18
N GLN A 163 -0.37 16.68 -10.18
CA GLN A 163 -0.14 17.65 -9.10
C GLN A 163 -1.21 18.75 -9.15
N ARG A 164 -1.72 19.15 -7.98
CA ARG A 164 -2.73 20.19 -7.81
C ARG A 164 -2.16 21.41 -7.13
N TRP A 165 -2.93 22.49 -7.17
CA TRP A 165 -2.59 23.71 -6.47
C TRP A 165 -2.40 23.43 -4.97
N GLY A 166 -1.31 23.94 -4.40
CA GLY A 166 -0.87 23.61 -3.04
C GLY A 166 0.16 22.48 -2.94
N GLY A 167 0.41 21.73 -4.03
CA GLY A 167 1.55 20.80 -4.13
C GLY A 167 1.23 19.31 -3.97
N GLY A 168 0.08 18.94 -3.42
CA GLY A 168 -0.38 17.55 -3.35
C GLY A 168 -0.80 17.01 -4.71
N TYR A 169 -1.00 15.69 -4.79
CA TYR A 169 -1.46 15.01 -6.01
C TYR A 169 -2.90 14.53 -5.86
N ALA A 170 -3.67 14.68 -6.94
CA ALA A 170 -4.94 14.00 -7.10
C ALA A 170 -4.71 12.56 -7.60
N ASN A 171 -5.68 11.66 -7.36
CA ASN A 171 -5.56 10.31 -7.92
C ASN A 171 -5.74 10.30 -9.44
N GLU A 172 -6.68 11.10 -9.95
CA GLU A 172 -7.03 11.15 -11.37
C GLU A 172 -6.93 12.57 -11.93
N ALA A 173 -6.75 12.66 -13.24
CA ALA A 173 -6.64 13.95 -13.95
C ALA A 173 -7.89 14.83 -13.77
N ALA A 174 -9.08 14.23 -13.76
CA ALA A 174 -10.35 14.93 -13.62
C ALA A 174 -10.61 15.48 -12.19
N MET A 175 -9.90 14.97 -11.19
CA MET A 175 -10.06 15.41 -9.79
C MET A 175 -9.34 16.73 -9.55
N THR A 176 -10.05 17.68 -8.93
CA THR A 176 -9.50 19.00 -8.58
C THR A 176 -8.78 19.01 -7.25
N ALA A 177 -9.18 18.13 -6.32
CA ALA A 177 -8.60 18.03 -4.99
C ALA A 177 -7.49 16.98 -4.93
N ALA A 178 -6.40 17.34 -4.25
CA ALA A 178 -5.36 16.40 -3.86
C ALA A 178 -5.83 15.52 -2.68
N ALA A 179 -5.29 14.30 -2.61
CA ALA A 179 -5.56 13.35 -1.55
C ALA A 179 -4.26 12.79 -0.97
N THR A 180 -4.27 12.43 0.31
CA THR A 180 -3.11 11.90 1.03
C THR A 180 -2.58 10.60 0.43
N PRO A 181 -3.42 9.56 0.20
CA PRO A 181 -2.94 8.32 -0.41
C PRO A 181 -2.38 8.54 -1.83
N ALA A 182 -3.01 9.41 -2.62
CA ALA A 182 -2.55 9.74 -3.97
C ALA A 182 -1.19 10.47 -3.96
N THR A 183 -1.02 11.41 -3.03
CA THR A 183 0.25 12.13 -2.83
C THR A 183 1.36 11.19 -2.37
N ALA A 184 1.07 10.30 -1.42
CA ALA A 184 2.01 9.28 -0.98
C ALA A 184 2.41 8.33 -2.13
N ALA A 185 1.44 7.84 -2.91
CA ALA A 185 1.68 6.98 -4.06
C ALA A 185 2.55 7.68 -5.13
N ALA A 186 2.29 8.96 -5.41
CA ALA A 186 3.10 9.77 -6.33
C ALA A 186 4.55 9.93 -5.85
N ILE A 187 4.74 10.28 -4.57
CA ILE A 187 6.08 10.40 -3.95
C ILE A 187 6.85 9.09 -4.03
N CYS A 188 6.23 7.97 -3.63
CA CYS A 188 6.83 6.65 -3.73
C CYS A 188 7.21 6.31 -5.18
N THR A 189 6.29 6.53 -6.12
CA THR A 189 6.53 6.27 -7.55
C THR A 189 7.73 7.06 -8.07
N LEU A 190 7.79 8.37 -7.81
CA LEU A 190 8.91 9.22 -8.22
C LEU A 190 10.23 8.79 -7.55
N HIS A 191 10.20 8.44 -6.26
CA HIS A 191 11.35 7.94 -5.52
C HIS A 191 11.96 6.70 -6.20
N TYR A 192 11.14 5.68 -6.48
CA TYR A 192 11.62 4.44 -7.08
C TYR A 192 12.00 4.58 -8.56
N LEU A 193 11.40 5.52 -9.28
CA LEU A 193 11.83 5.90 -10.63
C LEU A 193 13.10 6.77 -10.63
N LYS A 194 13.65 7.10 -9.44
CA LYS A 194 14.82 7.97 -9.26
C LYS A 194 14.63 9.35 -9.94
N ARG A 195 13.42 9.90 -9.80
CA ARG A 195 13.06 11.22 -10.31
C ARG A 195 13.00 12.24 -9.18
N PRO A 196 13.19 13.54 -9.48
CA PRO A 196 13.03 14.58 -8.48
C PRO A 196 11.63 14.55 -7.87
N ILE A 197 11.56 14.58 -6.55
CA ILE A 197 10.32 14.66 -5.79
C ILE A 197 10.11 16.14 -5.47
N PRO A 198 8.96 16.75 -5.85
CA PRO A 198 8.72 18.15 -5.54
C PRO A 198 8.65 18.39 -4.03
N GLU A 199 9.44 19.34 -3.53
CA GLU A 199 9.40 19.74 -2.11
C GLU A 199 7.98 20.14 -1.67
N SER A 200 7.23 20.80 -2.57
CA SER A 200 5.84 21.16 -2.31
C SER A 200 4.93 19.96 -2.01
N ALA A 201 5.21 18.80 -2.60
CA ALA A 201 4.44 17.58 -2.33
C ALA A 201 4.75 17.01 -0.95
N VAL A 202 6.03 17.04 -0.55
CA VAL A 202 6.49 16.62 0.78
C VAL A 202 5.87 17.52 1.85
N GLN A 203 5.96 18.84 1.68
CA GLN A 203 5.37 19.82 2.60
C GLN A 203 3.83 19.70 2.66
N TRP A 204 3.18 19.48 1.52
CA TRP A 204 1.73 19.24 1.49
C TRP A 204 1.35 17.99 2.29
N LEU A 205 2.13 16.92 2.19
CA LEU A 205 1.89 15.67 2.90
C LEU A 205 2.13 15.80 4.40
N ILE A 206 3.21 16.49 4.83
CA ILE A 206 3.45 16.83 6.24
C ILE A 206 2.26 17.60 6.82
N ALA A 207 1.73 18.56 6.08
CA ALA A 207 0.57 19.37 6.48
C ALA A 207 -0.76 18.59 6.55
N ARG A 208 -0.76 17.28 6.28
CA ARG A 208 -1.91 16.38 6.51
C ARG A 208 -1.86 15.65 7.84
N ALA A 209 -0.74 15.74 8.58
CA ALA A 209 -0.67 15.22 9.93
C ALA A 209 -1.68 15.96 10.81
N HIS A 210 -2.57 15.21 11.45
CA HIS A 210 -3.59 15.78 12.32
C HIS A 210 -2.99 16.10 13.69
N PRO A 211 -3.41 17.19 14.37
CA PRO A 211 -2.84 17.59 15.66
C PRO A 211 -2.85 16.52 16.74
N LEU A 212 -3.87 15.64 16.73
CA LEU A 212 -4.05 14.50 17.64
C LEU A 212 -3.40 13.19 17.15
N GLY A 213 -2.58 13.24 16.10
CA GLY A 213 -2.02 12.05 15.46
C GLY A 213 -2.88 11.52 14.32
N GLY A 214 -2.28 10.62 13.55
CA GLY A 214 -2.79 10.19 12.24
C GLY A 214 -2.65 11.23 11.12
N PHE A 215 -3.12 10.88 9.92
CA PHE A 215 -3.21 11.76 8.76
C PHE A 215 -4.62 11.73 8.17
N THR A 216 -5.10 12.88 7.69
CA THR A 216 -6.41 13.00 7.03
C THR A 216 -6.33 12.58 5.56
N ALA A 217 -7.36 11.93 5.01
CA ALA A 217 -7.41 11.54 3.60
C ALA A 217 -7.42 12.73 2.62
N ILE A 218 -8.16 13.77 2.97
CA ILE A 218 -8.33 14.99 2.17
C ILE A 218 -8.12 16.22 3.06
N PRO A 219 -7.68 17.35 2.49
CA PRO A 219 -7.60 18.60 3.22
C PRO A 219 -9.00 19.12 3.51
N LEU A 220 -9.39 19.12 4.79
CA LEU A 220 -10.59 19.79 5.29
C LEU A 220 -10.15 21.00 6.12
N ALA A 221 -11.00 22.03 6.17
CA ALA A 221 -10.68 23.23 6.94
C ALA A 221 -10.75 22.94 8.45
N GLY A 222 -9.67 23.26 9.18
CA GLY A 222 -9.58 23.09 10.63
C GLY A 222 -9.55 21.62 11.10
N ASP A 223 -9.94 21.39 12.35
CA ASP A 223 -9.95 20.05 12.99
C ASP A 223 -11.14 19.17 12.58
N LEU A 224 -11.83 19.52 11.49
CA LEU A 224 -13.01 18.80 11.00
C LEU A 224 -12.64 17.52 10.22
N GLY A 225 -11.37 17.36 9.85
CA GLY A 225 -10.89 16.17 9.15
C GLY A 225 -10.50 15.07 10.14
N ALA A 226 -11.21 13.95 10.13
CA ALA A 226 -10.78 12.76 10.86
C ALA A 226 -9.57 12.10 10.16
N SER A 227 -8.66 11.55 10.96
CA SER A 227 -7.58 10.72 10.45
C SER A 227 -8.08 9.32 10.14
N ASP A 228 -7.50 8.68 9.13
CA ASP A 228 -7.73 7.27 8.80
C ASP A 228 -6.40 6.50 8.69
N LEU A 229 -6.45 5.19 8.89
CA LEU A 229 -5.26 4.37 8.99
C LEU A 229 -4.51 4.22 7.66
N LEU A 230 -5.22 4.14 6.54
CA LEU A 230 -4.63 4.04 5.21
C LEU A 230 -3.80 5.29 4.90
N SER A 231 -4.40 6.47 5.07
CA SER A 231 -3.72 7.75 4.88
C SER A 231 -2.54 7.91 5.83
N THR A 232 -2.69 7.48 7.08
CA THR A 232 -1.62 7.53 8.09
C THR A 232 -0.43 6.66 7.69
N ALA A 233 -0.66 5.40 7.38
CA ALA A 233 0.40 4.45 7.07
C ALA A 233 1.14 4.83 5.77
N THR A 234 0.39 5.18 4.73
CA THR A 234 0.97 5.56 3.42
C THR A 234 1.74 6.88 3.50
N ALA A 235 1.22 7.88 4.22
CA ALA A 235 1.91 9.16 4.39
C ALA A 235 3.21 8.99 5.20
N LEU A 236 3.16 8.31 6.35
CA LEU A 236 4.36 8.05 7.16
C LEU A 236 5.42 7.31 6.36
N HIS A 237 5.02 6.27 5.62
CA HIS A 237 5.95 5.51 4.79
C HIS A 237 6.59 6.36 3.69
N ALA A 238 5.79 7.13 2.94
CA ALA A 238 6.29 8.00 1.88
C ALA A 238 7.23 9.09 2.40
N LEU A 239 6.92 9.70 3.55
CA LEU A 239 7.78 10.69 4.21
C LEU A 239 9.11 10.05 4.67
N SER A 240 9.05 8.87 5.27
CA SER A 240 10.26 8.13 5.69
C SER A 240 11.15 7.77 4.51
N LEU A 241 10.59 7.41 3.35
CA LEU A 241 11.36 7.09 2.13
C LEU A 241 12.16 8.29 1.61
N VAL A 242 11.68 9.51 1.84
CA VAL A 242 12.37 10.76 1.44
C VAL A 242 13.18 11.40 2.56
N GLY A 243 13.36 10.68 3.68
CA GLY A 243 14.19 11.12 4.79
C GLY A 243 13.52 12.08 5.77
N VAL A 244 12.19 12.29 5.67
CA VAL A 244 11.42 13.08 6.64
C VAL A 244 10.98 12.19 7.79
N ARG A 245 11.31 12.59 9.02
CA ARG A 245 10.97 11.85 10.25
C ARG A 245 10.03 12.69 11.09
N MET A 246 8.93 12.10 11.54
CA MET A 246 7.88 12.78 12.33
C MET A 246 8.17 12.68 13.84
N GLU A 247 9.39 13.01 14.28
CA GLU A 247 9.84 12.78 15.66
C GLU A 247 9.02 13.57 16.69
N ASP A 248 8.75 14.85 16.42
CA ASP A 248 7.97 15.72 17.32
C ASP A 248 6.49 15.31 17.48
N ALA A 249 5.96 14.54 16.53
CA ALA A 249 4.57 14.06 16.51
C ALA A 249 4.47 12.55 16.75
N ARG A 250 5.59 11.86 17.00
CA ARG A 250 5.67 10.41 17.09
C ARG A 250 4.70 9.83 18.11
N ASP A 251 4.70 10.37 19.33
CA ASP A 251 3.85 9.87 20.42
C ASP A 251 2.38 10.03 20.08
N ARG A 252 1.98 11.14 19.44
CA ARG A 252 0.58 11.35 19.00
C ARG A 252 0.18 10.36 17.91
N HIS A 253 1.07 10.04 16.99
CA HIS A 253 0.80 9.00 15.99
C HIS A 253 0.69 7.62 16.63
N LEU A 254 1.46 7.31 17.68
CA LEU A 254 1.33 6.06 18.43
C LEU A 254 0.02 5.99 19.21
N ASP A 255 -0.38 7.07 19.89
CA ASP A 255 -1.67 7.17 20.59
C ASP A 255 -2.85 6.98 19.61
N TYR A 256 -2.74 7.56 18.41
CA TYR A 256 -3.73 7.35 17.36
C TYR A 256 -3.79 5.88 16.91
N LEU A 257 -2.65 5.22 16.70
CA LEU A 257 -2.62 3.80 16.33
C LEU A 257 -3.19 2.91 17.43
N ASP A 258 -2.92 3.21 18.70
CA ASP A 258 -3.48 2.51 19.85
C ASP A 258 -5.00 2.64 19.89
N SER A 259 -5.55 3.82 19.55
CA SER A 259 -7.00 4.03 19.47
C SER A 259 -7.70 3.16 18.41
N LEU A 260 -6.96 2.66 17.42
CA LEU A 260 -7.46 1.78 16.37
C LEU A 260 -7.22 0.30 16.66
N TRP A 261 -6.44 -0.02 17.71
CA TRP A 261 -6.16 -1.38 18.11
C TRP A 261 -7.43 -2.11 18.56
N ASN A 262 -7.54 -3.38 18.19
CA ASN A 262 -8.60 -4.27 18.61
C ASN A 262 -8.00 -5.51 19.30
N ALA A 263 -8.59 -5.89 20.43
CA ALA A 263 -8.18 -7.05 21.23
C ALA A 263 -8.25 -8.39 20.46
N GLU A 264 -8.96 -8.44 19.32
CA GLU A 264 -8.91 -9.59 18.40
C GLU A 264 -7.54 -9.77 17.74
N GLY A 265 -6.64 -8.78 17.82
CA GLY A 265 -5.28 -8.85 17.28
C GLY A 265 -5.14 -8.13 15.94
N GLY A 266 -5.77 -6.98 15.75
CA GLY A 266 -5.60 -6.21 14.52
C GLY A 266 -6.05 -4.78 14.65
N PHE A 267 -5.99 -4.04 13.54
CA PHE A 267 -6.28 -2.61 13.52
C PHE A 267 -7.54 -2.31 12.70
N ARG A 268 -8.35 -1.39 13.21
CA ARG A 268 -9.49 -0.79 12.49
C ARG A 268 -8.99 0.25 11.49
N GLY A 269 -9.70 0.44 10.38
CA GLY A 269 -9.34 1.49 9.42
C GLY A 269 -9.60 2.91 9.93
N HIS A 270 -10.56 3.04 10.83
CA HIS A 270 -11.01 4.29 11.44
C HIS A 270 -11.73 3.98 12.77
N TRP A 271 -11.87 4.96 13.68
CA TRP A 271 -12.47 4.74 15.00
C TRP A 271 -13.92 4.23 14.94
N ALA A 272 -14.65 4.62 13.90
CA ALA A 272 -16.03 4.20 13.64
C ALA A 272 -16.14 2.89 12.84
N ASP A 273 -15.02 2.27 12.45
CA ASP A 273 -15.03 0.96 11.79
C ASP A 273 -15.14 -0.14 12.85
N ASP A 274 -16.11 -1.02 12.69
CA ASP A 274 -16.36 -2.14 13.59
C ASP A 274 -15.64 -3.42 13.14
N VAL A 275 -15.05 -3.42 11.93
CA VAL A 275 -14.46 -4.61 11.32
C VAL A 275 -12.94 -4.51 11.30
N VAL A 276 -12.29 -5.57 11.74
CA VAL A 276 -10.85 -5.76 11.61
C VAL A 276 -10.56 -6.75 10.50
N ASP A 277 -9.69 -6.36 9.58
CA ASP A 277 -9.29 -7.13 8.39
C ASP A 277 -7.77 -7.15 8.21
N CYS A 278 -7.29 -7.92 7.22
CA CYS A 278 -5.85 -8.03 6.94
C CYS A 278 -5.25 -6.73 6.38
N GLU A 279 -6.03 -5.95 5.63
CA GLU A 279 -5.56 -4.73 4.97
C GLU A 279 -5.21 -3.64 6.00
N TYR A 280 -6.15 -3.28 6.87
CA TYR A 280 -5.92 -2.25 7.88
C TYR A 280 -4.98 -2.74 8.98
N THR A 281 -4.99 -4.04 9.30
CA THR A 281 -3.97 -4.60 10.18
C THR A 281 -2.57 -4.41 9.59
N TYR A 282 -2.38 -4.68 8.29
CA TYR A 282 -1.12 -4.44 7.62
C TYR A 282 -0.73 -2.96 7.62
N TYR A 283 -1.66 -2.04 7.36
CA TYR A 283 -1.38 -0.60 7.45
C TYR A 283 -1.00 -0.16 8.88
N GLY A 284 -1.62 -0.73 9.92
CA GLY A 284 -1.22 -0.53 11.31
C GLY A 284 0.23 -0.96 11.56
N LEU A 285 0.61 -2.15 11.08
CA LEU A 285 1.99 -2.63 11.14
C LEU A 285 2.94 -1.73 10.35
N LEU A 286 2.56 -1.30 9.14
CA LEU A 286 3.38 -0.41 8.32
C LEU A 286 3.64 0.92 9.03
N ALA A 287 2.62 1.51 9.65
CA ALA A 287 2.73 2.75 10.41
C ALA A 287 3.62 2.57 11.65
N LEU A 288 3.35 1.56 12.48
CA LEU A 288 4.15 1.23 13.68
C LEU A 288 5.62 0.98 13.34
N GLY A 289 5.87 0.16 12.33
CA GLY A 289 7.21 -0.17 11.88
C GLY A 289 7.95 1.04 11.31
N THR A 290 7.23 1.96 10.66
CA THR A 290 7.79 3.23 10.18
C THR A 290 8.16 4.18 11.33
N LEU A 291 7.35 4.25 12.38
CA LEU A 291 7.62 5.06 13.58
C LEU A 291 8.74 4.50 14.48
N THR A 292 9.19 3.27 14.21
CA THR A 292 10.26 2.58 14.94
C THR A 292 11.62 2.67 14.23
N GLN A 293 11.65 3.24 13.02
CA GLN A 293 12.89 3.43 12.26
C GLN A 293 13.75 4.56 12.81
#